data_AF-A0A8J7D3D1-F1
#
_entry.id   AF-A0A8J7D3D1-F1
#
_cell.length_a   1.000
_cell.length_b   1.000
_cell.length_c   1.000
_cell.angle_alpha   90.00
_cell.angle_beta   90.00
_cell.angle_gamma   90.00
#
_symmetry.space_group_name_H-M   'P 1'
#
loop_
_entity.id
_entity.type
_entity.pdbx_description
1 polymer ?
#
loop_
_entity_poly.entity_id
_entity_poly.type
_entity_poly.pdbx_seq_one_letter_code
_entity_poly.pdbx_strand_id
1 'polypeptide(L)'
;MIHVAEKILSLLNFDVPLNIQLRTDAERLYLPEINPRMSGGLQLSCLGAGVNIPDIAISRLLGVVKPWTAPAKKFCRVANIKSPIIL
;
A
#
# COMPACT_ATOMS: atom_id res chain seq x y z
N MET A 1 -1.43 -6.58 12.52
CA MET A 1 -0.74 -5.68 11.56
C MET A 1 -1.65 -4.54 11.10
N ILE A 2 -2.86 -4.81 10.57
CA ILE A 2 -3.80 -3.75 10.15
C ILE A 2 -4.07 -2.73 11.27
N HIS A 3 -4.36 -3.21 12.49
CA HIS A 3 -4.63 -2.32 13.63
C HIS A 3 -3.45 -1.41 14.01
N VAL A 4 -2.20 -1.87 13.80
CA VAL A 4 -1.00 -1.05 14.02
C VAL A 4 -0.90 0.02 12.93
N ALA A 5 -1.17 -0.35 11.68
CA ALA A 5 -1.21 0.62 10.58
C ALA A 5 -2.29 1.69 10.83
N GLU A 6 -3.50 1.32 11.24
CA GLU A 6 -4.58 2.26 11.60
C GLU A 6 -4.15 3.25 12.69
N LYS A 7 -3.49 2.75 13.74
CA LYS A 7 -2.98 3.60 14.84
C LYS A 7 -1.86 4.53 14.37
N ILE A 8 -0.98 4.07 13.48
CA ILE A 8 0.06 4.91 12.88
C ILE A 8 -0.59 6.01 12.02
N LEU A 9 -1.57 5.65 11.18
CA LEU A 9 -2.30 6.58 10.33
C LEU A 9 -3.01 7.68 11.14
N SER A 10 -3.66 7.31 12.25
CA SER A 10 -4.34 8.30 13.11
C SER A 10 -3.40 9.25 13.83
N LEU A 11 -2.17 8.81 14.13
CA LEU A 11 -1.14 9.65 14.77
C LEU A 11 -0.43 10.59 13.78
N LEU A 12 -0.20 10.15 12.55
CA LEU A 12 0.57 10.92 11.56
C LEU A 12 -0.25 12.00 10.85
N ASN A 13 -1.59 11.86 10.82
CA ASN A 13 -2.51 12.81 10.17
C ASN A 13 -2.08 13.16 8.72
N PHE A 14 -1.60 12.16 7.97
CA PHE A 14 -1.17 12.34 6.59
C PHE A 14 -2.33 12.09 5.62
N ASP A 15 -2.49 13.01 4.67
CA ASP A 15 -3.47 12.89 3.58
C ASP A 15 -2.85 12.39 2.26
N VAL A 16 -1.83 11.54 2.38
CA VAL A 16 -1.12 10.95 1.24
C VAL A 16 -0.99 9.45 1.40
N PRO A 17 -0.82 8.68 0.30
CA PRO A 17 -0.55 7.26 0.39
C PRO A 17 0.71 6.96 1.22
N LEU A 18 0.59 6.00 2.13
CA LEU A 18 1.68 5.56 3.00
C LEU A 18 2.12 4.14 2.67
N ASN A 19 3.44 3.94 2.67
CA ASN A 19 4.05 2.62 2.72
C ASN A 19 4.64 2.38 4.11
N ILE A 20 4.00 1.53 4.90
CA ILE A 20 4.40 1.17 6.27
C ILE A 20 5.06 -0.21 6.22
N GLN A 21 6.35 -0.29 6.52
CA GLN A 21 7.04 -1.57 6.62
C GLN A 21 6.99 -2.08 8.06
N LEU A 22 6.60 -3.34 8.25
CA LEU A 22 6.60 -4.00 9.55
C LEU A 22 7.38 -5.31 9.45
N ARG A 23 8.22 -5.59 10.44
CA ARG A 23 8.91 -6.87 10.60
C ARG A 23 8.44 -7.53 11.90
N THR A 24 8.31 -8.85 11.92
CA THR A 24 8.03 -9.61 13.16
C THR A 24 8.91 -10.84 13.23
N ASP A 25 9.27 -11.21 14.46
CA ASP A 25 9.91 -12.48 14.84
C ASP A 25 8.93 -13.41 15.60
N ALA A 26 7.62 -13.21 15.40
CA ALA A 26 6.48 -13.83 16.11
C ALA A 26 6.23 -13.32 17.54
N GLU A 27 7.25 -12.89 18.28
CA GLU A 27 7.10 -12.36 19.64
C GLU A 27 6.98 -10.84 19.67
N ARG A 28 7.67 -10.17 18.75
CA ARG A 28 7.79 -8.72 18.70
C ARG A 28 7.48 -8.20 17.31
N LEU A 29 7.04 -6.95 17.28
CA LEU A 29 6.83 -6.17 16.06
C LEU A 29 7.84 -5.05 16.02
N TYR A 30 8.54 -4.93 14.90
CA TYR A 30 9.50 -3.87 14.62
C TYR A 30 8.93 -3.03 13.49
N LEU A 31 9.10 -1.71 13.59
CA LEU A 31 8.73 -0.73 12.58
C LEU A 31 10.02 -0.14 11.98
N PRO A 32 10.56 -0.72 10.88
CA PRO A 32 11.81 -0.24 10.30
C PRO A 32 11.65 1.14 9.64
N GLU A 33 10.56 1.34 8.89
CA GLU A 33 10.35 2.59 8.15
C GLU A 33 8.88 2.86 7.83
N ILE A 34 8.57 4.15 7.67
CA ILE A 34 7.33 4.66 7.09
C ILE A 34 7.73 5.63 5.98
N ASN A 35 7.22 5.41 4.78
CA ASN A 35 7.44 6.32 3.66
C ASN A 35 6.11 6.99 3.26
N PRO A 36 6.04 8.34 3.23
CA PRO A 36 4.88 9.08 2.71
C PRO A 36 4.89 9.14 1.18
N ARG A 37 5.00 7.96 0.56
CA ARG A 37 4.98 7.74 -0.88
C ARG A 37 4.58 6.31 -1.18
N MET A 38 4.22 6.08 -2.44
CA MET A 38 3.97 4.75 -2.96
C MET A 38 5.23 3.87 -2.96
N SER A 39 5.06 2.58 -2.71
CA SER A 39 6.15 1.60 -2.79
C SER A 39 6.41 1.18 -4.24
N GLY A 40 7.64 0.74 -4.55
CA GLY A 40 7.95 0.16 -5.87
C GLY A 40 7.20 -1.14 -6.18
N GLY A 41 6.62 -1.78 -5.15
CA GLY A 41 5.78 -2.98 -5.27
C GLY A 41 4.28 -2.70 -5.38
N LEU A 42 3.85 -1.43 -5.34
CA LEU A 42 2.43 -1.06 -5.24
C LEU A 42 1.55 -1.71 -6.31
N GLN A 43 2.06 -1.84 -7.55
CA GLN A 43 1.35 -2.49 -8.64
C GLN A 43 0.85 -3.91 -8.29
N LEU A 44 1.62 -4.67 -7.52
CA LEU A 44 1.25 -6.02 -7.10
C LEU A 44 0.15 -5.98 -6.04
N SER A 45 0.25 -5.04 -5.09
CA SER A 45 -0.79 -4.81 -4.09
C SER A 45 -2.10 -4.38 -4.75
N CYS A 46 -2.03 -3.50 -5.76
CA CYS A 46 -3.19 -3.06 -6.54
C CYS A 46 -3.85 -4.21 -7.29
N LEU A 47 -3.07 -5.05 -7.97
CA LEU A 47 -3.58 -6.22 -8.67
C LEU A 47 -4.18 -7.25 -7.70
N GLY A 48 -3.49 -7.50 -6.59
CA GLY A 48 -3.89 -8.44 -5.53
C GLY A 48 -5.17 -8.04 -4.81
N ALA A 49 -5.38 -6.74 -4.60
CA ALA A 49 -6.55 -6.19 -3.92
C ALA A 49 -7.68 -5.78 -4.88
N GLY A 50 -7.43 -5.72 -6.20
CA GLY A 50 -8.39 -5.20 -7.17
C GLY A 50 -8.68 -3.70 -7.00
N VAL A 51 -7.71 -2.92 -6.50
CA VAL A 51 -7.83 -1.47 -6.25
C VAL A 51 -6.73 -0.71 -6.95
N ASN A 52 -7.08 0.33 -7.69
CA ASN A 52 -6.11 1.21 -8.32
C ASN A 52 -5.76 2.40 -7.41
N ILE A 53 -4.83 2.18 -6.47
CA ILE A 53 -4.37 3.21 -5.53
C ILE A 53 -3.75 4.43 -6.24
N PRO A 54 -2.91 4.27 -7.29
CA PRO A 54 -2.42 5.41 -8.07
C PRO A 54 -3.52 6.28 -8.66
N ASP A 55 -4.53 5.67 -9.28
CA ASP A 55 -5.68 6.39 -9.84
C ASP A 55 -6.47 7.15 -8.78
N ILE A 56 -6.69 6.55 -7.61
CA ILE A 56 -7.36 7.21 -6.47
C ILE A 56 -6.53 8.42 -6.00
N ALA A 57 -5.22 8.26 -5.84
CA ALA A 57 -4.34 9.34 -5.38
C ALA A 57 -4.30 10.51 -6.38
N ILE A 58 -4.17 10.23 -7.68
CA ILE A 58 -4.21 11.26 -8.74
C ILE A 58 -5.57 11.94 -8.77
N SER A 59 -6.67 11.18 -8.70
CA SER A 59 -8.02 11.75 -8.68
C SER A 59 -8.19 12.72 -7.53
N ARG A 60 -7.69 12.38 -6.33
CA ARG A 60 -7.72 13.27 -5.17
C ARG A 60 -6.93 14.56 -5.41
N LEU A 61 -5.75 14.48 -6.01
CA LEU A 61 -4.95 15.68 -6.38
C LEU A 61 -5.69 16.59 -7.36
N LEU A 62 -6.55 16.02 -8.21
CA LEU A 62 -7.40 16.74 -9.16
C LEU A 62 -8.74 17.19 -8.54
N GLY A 63 -8.96 17.00 -7.23
CA GLY A 63 -10.21 17.35 -6.55
C GLY A 63 -11.37 16.38 -6.80
N VAL A 64 -11.10 15.23 -7.43
CA VAL A 64 -12.10 14.19 -7.71
C VAL A 64 -12.09 13.16 -6.59
N VAL A 65 -13.23 13.04 -5.90
CA VAL A 65 -13.42 12.04 -4.85
C VAL A 65 -13.72 10.68 -5.47
N LYS A 66 -12.80 9.72 -5.28
CA LYS A 66 -13.03 8.31 -5.61
C LYS A 66 -13.14 7.46 -4.33
N PRO A 67 -14.01 6.44 -4.30
CA PRO A 67 -14.13 5.57 -3.15
C PRO A 67 -12.88 4.71 -2.97
N TRP A 68 -12.41 4.60 -1.73
CA TRP A 68 -11.37 3.65 -1.30
C TRP A 68 -11.96 2.24 -1.09
N THR A 69 -12.70 1.73 -2.06
CA THR A 69 -13.38 0.44 -1.95
C THR A 69 -12.62 -0.64 -2.70
N ALA A 70 -12.14 -1.64 -1.96
CA ALA A 70 -11.72 -2.90 -2.57
C ALA A 70 -12.94 -3.74 -2.97
N PRO A 71 -12.93 -4.39 -4.15
CA PRO A 71 -13.96 -5.34 -4.50
C PRO A 71 -14.05 -6.45 -3.46
N ALA A 72 -15.26 -6.76 -3.00
CA ALA A 72 -15.52 -7.64 -1.85
C ALA A 72 -14.97 -9.08 -1.97
N LYS A 73 -14.56 -9.51 -3.16
CA LYS A 73 -14.09 -10.87 -3.43
C LYS A 73 -13.01 -10.87 -4.52
N LYS A 74 -11.74 -10.88 -4.12
CA LYS A 74 -10.62 -11.65 -4.71
C LYS A 74 -9.29 -11.08 -4.22
N PHE A 75 -8.90 -11.42 -3.00
CA PHE A 75 -7.48 -11.38 -2.67
C PHE A 75 -6.80 -12.47 -3.51
N CYS A 76 -5.98 -12.08 -4.47
CA CYS A 76 -5.21 -13.02 -5.27
C CYS A 76 -3.72 -12.94 -4.91
N ARG A 77 -3.03 -14.08 -4.98
CA ARG A 77 -1.56 -14.10 -4.85
C ARG A 77 -0.98 -13.63 -6.18
N VAL A 78 -0.16 -12.59 -6.12
CA VAL A 78 0.50 -12.02 -7.29
C VAL A 78 2.00 -12.06 -7.06
N ALA A 79 2.76 -12.42 -8.09
CA ALA A 79 4.22 -12.35 -8.11
C ALA A 79 4.66 -11.58 -9.35
N ASN A 80 5.77 -10.84 -9.22
CA ASN A 80 6.46 -10.25 -10.36
C ASN A 80 7.73 -11.05 -10.63
N ILE A 81 7.83 -11.65 -11.82
CA ILE A 81 9.03 -12.35 -12.27
C ILE A 81 9.74 -11.42 -13.23
N LYS A 82 10.91 -10.91 -12.83
CA LYS A 82 11.76 -10.06 -13.66
C LYS A 82 12.94 -10.88 -14.18
N SER A 83 13.22 -10.76 -15.48
CA SER A 83 14.49 -11.23 -16.05
C SER A 83 15.45 -10.04 -16.13
N PRO A 84 16.71 -10.18 -15.69
CA PRO A 84 17.70 -9.12 -15.85
C PRO A 84 17.94 -8.89 -17.35
N ILE A 85 17.95 -7.62 -17.75
CA ILE A 85 18.39 -7.21 -19.09
C ILE A 85 19.78 -6.62 -18.90
N ILE A 86 20.76 -7.16 -19.63
CA ILE A 86 22.09 -6.56 -19.73
C ILE A 86 21.99 -5.51 -20.83
N LEU A 87 22.13 -4.23 -20.44
CA LEU A 87 22.15 -3.08 -21.34
C LEU A 87 23.60 -2.63 -21.57
#